data_AF-A0A6N6SRV4-F1
#
_entry.id   AF-A0A6N6SRV4-F1
#
_cell.length_a   1.000
_cell.length_b   1.000
_cell.length_c   1.000
_cell.angle_alpha   90.00
_cell.angle_beta   90.00
_cell.angle_gamma   90.00
#
_symmetry.space_group_name_H-M   'P 1'
#
loop_
_entity.id
_entity.type
_entity.pdbx_description
1 polymer ?
#
loop_
_entity_poly.entity_id
_entity_poly.type
_entity_poly.pdbx_seq_one_letter_code
_entity_poly.pdbx_strand_id
1 'polypeptide(L)'
;MLEFARRDRHRSLFVTIARIRRGTFLSLESANDFVNRTLEENQAIVDRVASGRQDEAVINRRFGYVTGREAFRPDADSEPYMRNTYEVRVLIRHDPRLQRGYRVHTAFPMNRDPAR
;
A
#
# COMPACT_ATOMS: atom_id res chain seq x y z
N MET A 1 20.27 7.15 -7.25
CA MET A 1 20.08 6.35 -6.01
C MET A 1 19.82 7.36 -4.92
N LEU A 2 18.55 7.65 -4.60
CA LEU A 2 18.18 8.76 -3.71
C LEU A 2 17.53 8.26 -2.42
N GLU A 3 18.06 8.82 -1.35
CA GLU A 3 17.89 8.53 0.06
C GLU A 3 16.59 9.16 0.60
N PHE A 4 15.75 8.36 1.25
CA PHE A 4 14.68 8.86 2.14
C PHE A 4 14.83 8.15 3.50
N ALA A 5 15.87 8.54 4.23
CA ALA A 5 16.02 8.22 5.64
C ALA A 5 16.14 9.54 6.42
N ARG A 6 15.00 10.20 6.65
CA ARG A 6 14.92 11.27 7.65
C ARG A 6 15.10 10.62 9.03
N ARG A 7 16.34 10.63 9.51
CA ARG A 7 16.74 10.27 10.87
C ARG A 7 16.21 11.33 11.83
N ASP A 8 15.16 11.00 12.56
CA ASP A 8 14.91 11.60 13.87
C ASP A 8 15.53 10.69 14.92
N ARG A 9 16.73 11.09 15.38
CA ARG A 9 17.44 10.42 16.49
C ARG A 9 16.93 11.02 17.79
N HIS A 10 15.98 10.33 18.42
CA HIS A 10 15.79 10.41 19.87
C HIS A 10 15.97 9.02 20.48
N ARG A 11 17.15 8.83 21.08
CA ARG A 11 17.51 7.68 21.90
C ARG A 11 16.96 7.94 23.30
N SER A 12 15.80 7.38 23.63
CA SER A 12 15.32 7.24 25.01
C SER A 12 14.34 6.07 25.13
N LEU A 13 14.82 4.96 25.72
CA LEU A 13 14.16 3.92 26.54
C LEU A 13 12.75 3.36 26.25
N PHE A 14 12.10 3.65 25.13
CA PHE A 14 10.84 2.99 24.74
C PHE A 14 10.97 2.44 23.33
N VAL A 15 10.81 1.12 23.20
CA VAL A 15 10.90 0.35 21.95
C VAL A 15 10.02 1.00 20.89
N THR A 16 10.63 1.52 19.82
CA THR A 16 9.90 1.86 18.59
C THR A 16 9.44 0.55 17.96
N ILE A 17 8.20 0.12 18.24
CA ILE A 17 7.57 -1.05 17.62
C ILE A 17 7.24 -0.69 16.16
N ALA A 18 8.25 -0.68 15.30
CA ALA A 18 8.03 -0.63 13.87
C ALA A 18 7.59 -2.03 13.42
N ARG A 19 6.28 -2.27 13.32
CA ARG A 19 5.74 -3.45 12.60
C ARG A 19 6.21 -3.36 11.16
N ILE A 20 7.14 -4.24 10.77
CA ILE A 20 7.64 -4.29 9.39
C ILE A 20 6.71 -5.20 8.59
N ARG A 21 6.16 -4.67 7.50
CA ARG A 21 5.41 -5.43 6.50
C ARG A 21 5.95 -5.14 5.13
N ARG A 22 6.10 -6.18 4.31
CA ARG A 22 6.43 -6.04 2.90
C ARG A 22 5.61 -7.06 2.12
N GLY A 23 4.65 -6.57 1.36
CA GLY A 23 3.79 -7.37 0.51
C GLY A 23 4.23 -7.35 -0.95
N THR A 24 4.08 -8.48 -1.62
CA THR A 24 4.40 -8.66 -3.04
C THR A 24 3.27 -9.44 -3.71
N PHE A 25 2.86 -8.98 -4.90
CA PHE A 25 1.91 -9.70 -5.75
C PHE A 25 2.48 -11.03 -6.23
N LEU A 26 1.61 -11.96 -6.62
CA LEU A 26 2.05 -13.26 -7.14
C LEU A 26 2.65 -13.17 -8.55
N SER A 27 2.21 -12.19 -9.34
CA SER A 27 2.69 -11.94 -10.70
C SER A 27 2.40 -10.50 -11.12
N LEU A 28 3.00 -10.06 -12.23
CA LEU A 28 2.71 -8.77 -12.85
C LEU A 28 1.25 -8.68 -13.32
N GLU A 29 0.72 -9.77 -13.89
CA GLU A 29 -0.67 -9.85 -14.34
C GLU A 29 -1.65 -9.65 -13.18
N SER A 30 -1.43 -10.36 -12.06
CA SER A 30 -2.25 -10.19 -10.87
C SER A 30 -2.13 -8.78 -10.29
N ALA A 31 -0.93 -8.19 -10.30
CA ALA A 31 -0.74 -6.80 -9.87
C ALA A 31 -1.62 -5.84 -10.68
N ASN A 32 -1.61 -5.98 -12.02
CA ASN A 32 -2.43 -5.14 -12.90
C ASN A 32 -3.93 -5.34 -12.66
N ASP A 33 -4.42 -6.59 -12.59
CA ASP A 33 -5.83 -6.89 -12.33
C ASP A 33 -6.30 -6.29 -11.00
N PHE A 34 -5.57 -6.55 -9.91
CA PHE A 34 -5.97 -6.07 -8.60
C PHE A 34 -5.93 -4.54 -8.48
N VAL A 35 -4.92 -3.89 -9.07
CA VAL A 35 -4.84 -2.43 -9.08
C VAL A 35 -6.00 -1.83 -9.86
N ASN A 36 -6.29 -2.35 -11.06
CA ASN A 36 -7.41 -1.87 -11.87
C ASN A 36 -8.74 -2.01 -11.13
N ARG A 37 -9.06 -3.20 -10.61
CA ARG A 37 -10.29 -3.43 -9.84
C ARG A 37 -10.39 -2.54 -8.59
N THR A 38 -9.26 -2.23 -7.95
CA THR A 38 -9.23 -1.32 -6.80
C THR A 38 -9.61 0.10 -7.22
N LEU A 39 -9.11 0.58 -8.36
CA LEU A 39 -9.42 1.92 -8.87
C LEU A 39 -10.86 1.99 -9.45
N GLU A 40 -11.30 0.96 -10.16
CA GLU A 40 -12.63 0.85 -10.77
C GLU A 40 -13.76 0.91 -9.73
N GLU A 41 -13.58 0.33 -8.55
CA GLU A 41 -14.59 0.43 -7.48
C GLU A 41 -14.53 1.71 -6.66
N ASN A 42 -13.49 2.53 -6.86
CA ASN A 42 -13.27 3.75 -6.09
C ASN A 42 -13.26 5.00 -6.98
N GLN A 43 -14.04 4.99 -8.08
CA GLN A 43 -14.06 6.06 -9.08
C GLN A 43 -14.23 7.45 -8.46
N ALA A 44 -15.14 7.63 -7.50
CA ALA A 44 -15.34 8.94 -6.87
C ALA A 44 -14.06 9.50 -6.19
N ILE A 45 -13.19 8.64 -5.65
CA ILE A 45 -11.88 9.05 -5.11
C ILE A 45 -10.92 9.33 -6.26
N VAL A 46 -10.85 8.42 -7.23
CA VAL A 46 -10.00 8.54 -8.42
C VAL A 46 -10.27 9.84 -9.17
N ASP A 47 -11.54 10.21 -9.39
CA ASP A 47 -11.96 11.43 -10.07
C ASP A 47 -11.50 12.69 -9.34
N ARG A 48 -11.53 12.69 -8.00
CA ARG A 48 -11.01 13.82 -7.21
C ARG A 48 -9.51 13.99 -7.39
N VAL A 49 -8.75 12.89 -7.44
CA VAL A 49 -7.31 12.95 -7.71
C VAL A 49 -7.03 13.32 -9.17
N ALA A 50 -7.76 12.72 -10.11
CA ALA A 50 -7.62 12.99 -11.54
C ALA A 50 -7.88 14.46 -11.89
N SER A 51 -8.89 15.06 -11.26
CA SER A 51 -9.26 16.47 -11.45
C SER A 51 -8.38 17.46 -10.69
N GLY A 52 -7.42 17.00 -9.88
CA GLY A 52 -6.57 17.87 -9.06
C GLY A 52 -7.29 18.48 -7.84
N ARG A 53 -8.52 18.06 -7.53
CA ARG A 53 -9.20 18.43 -6.28
C ARG A 53 -8.53 17.82 -5.05
N GLN A 54 -7.71 16.78 -5.26
CA GLN A 54 -6.91 16.13 -4.24
C GLN A 54 -5.54 15.74 -4.84
N ASP A 55 -4.45 16.13 -4.21
CA ASP A 55 -3.09 15.85 -4.72
C ASP A 55 -2.76 14.35 -4.73
N GLU A 56 -3.21 13.60 -3.72
CA GLU A 56 -2.98 12.15 -3.62
C GLU A 56 -4.06 11.45 -2.81
N ALA A 57 -4.25 10.16 -3.07
CA ALA A 57 -5.17 9.32 -2.30
C ALA A 57 -4.63 7.90 -2.09
N VAL A 58 -4.83 7.38 -0.88
CA VAL A 58 -4.61 5.97 -0.56
C VAL A 58 -5.95 5.25 -0.64
N ILE A 59 -6.03 4.25 -1.52
CA ILE A 59 -7.23 3.46 -1.76
C ILE A 59 -6.92 2.02 -1.33
N ASN A 60 -7.76 1.47 -0.47
CA ASN A 60 -7.64 0.09 -0.01
C ASN A 60 -8.86 -0.69 -0.51
N ARG A 61 -8.64 -1.91 -0.99
CA ARG A 61 -9.71 -2.84 -1.34
C ARG A 61 -9.40 -4.22 -0.83
N ARG A 62 -10.36 -4.82 -0.12
CA ARG A 62 -10.31 -6.22 0.27
C ARG A 62 -10.88 -7.10 -0.83
N PHE A 63 -10.19 -8.20 -1.10
CA PHE A 63 -10.59 -9.28 -1.99
C PHE A 63 -10.94 -10.50 -1.14
N GLY A 64 -11.95 -11.27 -1.58
CA GLY A 64 -12.35 -12.52 -0.91
C GLY A 64 -11.38 -13.69 -1.13
N TYR A 65 -10.24 -13.44 -1.78
CA TYR A 65 -9.27 -14.43 -2.22
C TYR A 65 -7.84 -13.87 -2.15
N VAL A 66 -6.86 -14.74 -2.31
CA VAL A 66 -5.43 -14.41 -2.15
C VAL A 66 -5.00 -13.37 -3.20
N THR A 67 -4.39 -12.29 -2.73
CA THR A 67 -3.88 -11.18 -3.57
C THR A 67 -2.37 -11.21 -3.73
N GLY A 68 -1.67 -11.93 -2.85
CA GLY A 68 -0.22 -11.89 -2.74
C GLY A 68 0.27 -12.57 -1.47
N ARG A 69 1.52 -12.26 -1.13
CA ARG A 69 2.15 -12.69 0.12
C ARG A 69 2.83 -11.51 0.78
N GLU A 70 2.85 -11.49 2.10
CA GLU A 70 3.62 -10.52 2.87
C GLU A 70 4.54 -11.20 3.87
N ALA A 71 5.73 -10.63 4.05
CA ALA A 71 6.54 -10.88 5.23
C ALA A 71 5.94 -10.08 6.39
N PHE A 72 5.52 -10.78 7.44
CA PHE A 72 4.88 -10.20 8.61
C PHE A 72 5.66 -10.53 9.87
N ARG A 73 5.83 -9.52 10.73
CA ARG A 73 6.40 -9.67 12.05
C ARG A 73 5.50 -8.95 13.07
N PRO A 74 4.85 -9.67 14.01
CA PRO A 74 3.85 -9.08 14.90
C PRO A 74 4.43 -8.07 15.90
N ASP A 75 5.63 -8.34 16.41
CA ASP A 75 6.38 -7.53 17.37
C ASP A 75 7.88 -7.53 17.03
N ALA A 76 8.72 -6.91 17.86
CA ALA A 76 10.14 -6.76 17.56
C ALA A 76 10.93 -8.06 17.77
N ASP A 77 10.48 -8.87 18.71
CA ASP A 77 11.17 -10.08 19.19
C ASP A 77 10.71 -11.35 18.47
N SER A 78 9.56 -11.30 17.79
CA SER A 78 9.04 -12.41 16.99
C SER A 78 9.82 -12.64 15.70
N GLU A 79 9.95 -13.91 15.33
CA GLU A 79 10.48 -14.28 14.01
C GLU A 79 9.51 -13.86 12.88
N PRO A 80 10.01 -13.26 11.79
CA PRO A 80 9.17 -12.93 10.65
C PRO A 80 8.71 -14.21 9.93
N TYR A 81 7.46 -14.24 9.50
CA TYR A 81 6.93 -15.34 8.69
C TYR A 81 6.19 -14.81 7.46
N MET A 82 6.10 -15.67 6.43
CA MET A 82 5.35 -15.37 5.21
C MET A 82 3.88 -15.75 5.40
N ARG A 83 2.96 -14.85 5.03
CA ARG A 83 1.52 -15.14 5.01
C ARG A 83 0.85 -14.64 3.74
N ASN A 84 -0.26 -15.26 3.37
CA ASN A 84 -1.11 -14.78 2.27
C ASN A 84 -1.77 -13.45 2.63
N THR A 85 -1.96 -12.60 1.63
CA THR A 85 -2.67 -11.31 1.76
C THR A 85 -4.01 -11.36 1.05
N TYR A 86 -4.96 -10.54 1.52
CA TYR A 86 -6.32 -10.48 1.00
C TYR A 86 -6.78 -9.05 0.71
N GLU A 87 -5.95 -8.04 0.93
CA GLU A 87 -6.26 -6.64 0.63
C GLU A 87 -5.19 -6.07 -0.30
N VAL A 88 -5.53 -5.08 -1.11
CA VAL A 88 -4.59 -4.31 -1.91
C VAL A 88 -4.70 -2.84 -1.54
N ARG A 89 -3.54 -2.22 -1.32
CA ARG A 89 -3.39 -0.79 -1.12
C ARG A 89 -2.77 -0.17 -2.37
N VAL A 90 -3.39 0.87 -2.88
CA VAL A 90 -2.93 1.66 -4.02
C VAL A 90 -2.80 3.11 -3.59
N LEU A 91 -1.65 3.72 -3.86
CA LEU A 91 -1.45 5.16 -3.74
C LEU A 91 -1.43 5.77 -5.14
N ILE A 92 -2.38 6.66 -5.39
CA ILE A 92 -2.43 7.47 -6.62
C ILE A 92 -2.05 8.91 -6.32
N ARG A 93 -1.43 9.57 -7.30
CA ARG A 93 -1.08 10.99 -7.24
C ARG A 93 -1.58 11.70 -8.48
N HIS A 94 -2.10 12.92 -8.30
CA HIS A 94 -2.47 13.79 -9.39
C HIS A 94 -1.27 14.00 -10.30
N ASP A 95 -1.51 13.92 -11.61
CA ASP A 95 -0.50 14.15 -12.63
C ASP A 95 -1.20 14.77 -13.86
N PRO A 96 -1.21 16.11 -13.97
CA PRO A 96 -1.92 16.80 -15.04
C PRO A 96 -1.27 16.60 -16.42
N ARG A 97 -0.09 15.97 -16.48
CA ARG A 97 0.60 15.65 -17.73
C ARG A 97 0.06 14.40 -18.39
N LEU A 98 -0.71 13.59 -17.67
CA LEU A 98 -1.30 12.34 -18.16
C LEU A 98 -2.77 12.56 -18.53
N GLN A 99 -3.23 11.96 -19.62
CA GLN A 99 -4.63 12.07 -20.06
C GLN A 99 -5.64 11.64 -18.98
N ARG A 100 -5.29 10.63 -18.18
CA ARG A 100 -6.13 10.16 -17.06
C ARG A 100 -6.07 11.06 -15.81
N GLY A 101 -5.23 12.08 -15.78
CA GLY A 101 -5.10 13.04 -14.67
C GLY A 101 -4.40 12.54 -13.41
N TYR A 102 -3.96 11.28 -13.36
CA TYR A 102 -3.22 10.72 -12.22
C TYR A 102 -2.25 9.63 -12.63
N ARG A 103 -1.34 9.27 -11.73
CA ARG A 103 -0.49 8.07 -11.83
C ARG A 103 -0.60 7.22 -10.58
N VAL A 104 -0.49 5.91 -10.74
CA VAL A 104 -0.24 5.00 -9.62
C VAL A 104 1.20 5.22 -9.16
N HIS A 105 1.37 5.69 -7.93
CA HIS A 105 2.69 5.93 -7.35
C HIS A 105 3.28 4.65 -6.74
N THR A 106 2.46 3.86 -6.05
CA THR A 106 2.81 2.52 -5.57
C THR A 106 1.55 1.70 -5.34
N ALA A 107 1.67 0.38 -5.43
CA ALA A 107 0.63 -0.56 -5.06
C ALA A 107 1.26 -1.82 -4.47
N PHE A 108 0.62 -2.37 -3.44
CA PHE A 108 1.08 -3.61 -2.83
C PHE A 108 -0.07 -4.34 -2.13
N PRO A 109 -0.03 -5.68 -2.11
CA PRO A 109 -0.99 -6.43 -1.36
C PRO A 109 -0.62 -6.42 0.13
N MET A 110 -1.59 -6.48 1.03
CA MET A 110 -1.41 -6.45 2.47
C MET A 110 -2.58 -7.10 3.21
N ASN A 111 -2.44 -7.29 4.52
CA ASN A 111 -3.59 -7.48 5.40
C ASN A 111 -3.69 -6.32 6.38
N ARG A 112 -4.92 -5.88 6.65
CA ARG A 112 -5.23 -5.06 7.80
C ARG A 112 -5.08 -5.91 9.07
N ASP A 113 -4.44 -5.37 10.11
CA ASP A 113 -4.43 -6.08 11.39
C ASP A 113 -5.85 -6.15 11.96
N PRO A 114 -6.18 -7.22 12.71
CA PRO A 114 -7.27 -7.12 13.67
C PRO A 114 -6.99 -5.93 14.60
N ALA A 115 -8.00 -5.07 14.78
CA ALA A 115 -7.99 -4.13 15.89
C ALA A 115 -7.83 -4.98 17.17
N ARG A 116 -6.87 -4.59 18.01
CA ARG A 116 -6.69 -5.23 19.33
C ARG A 116 -7.81 -4.79 20.25
#